data_AF-A0AA36DRP8-F1
#
_entry.id   AF-A0AA36DRP8-F1
#
_cell.length_a   1.000
_cell.length_b   1.000
_cell.length_c   1.000
_cell.angle_alpha   90.00
_cell.angle_beta   90.00
_cell.angle_gamma   90.00
#
_symmetry.space_group_name_H-M   'P 1'
#
loop_
_entity.id
_entity.type
_entity.pdbx_description
1 polymer ?
#
loop_
_entity_poly.entity_id
_entity_poly.type
_entity_poly.pdbx_seq_one_letter_code
_entity_poly.pdbx_strand_id
1 'polypeptide(L)'
;MLGRFCAPSCSFATARVVISRKLSVPAEKTLEAVATNVERDVPKTDISALKPRHRVIAAGGMPPLEFEWERQRSAQMERFGMYGLKSGVDPGICWPTVEEIEEEKAIGLYREYDTCLREMKALKQKQKEKEAARLAELEKNLKKYPEALAKFEASQVKAEKERDAKEIALENRIREIQEYFGYWMDPKDPRFEVMLQQKEQEEKKAAKMARRAELQKKKIAKCSLHPLVIINISEHWTRVRAQSRDKAAQKVFGAVLGKVDEGHVEMVNSFELRMFSLDGHTRYNEEFLRQRLAQYNEVFPELDLVGWYCTGEDGIEPDELLLQSLFALAIDSPLMVKLNPIVSAQTKSSRIPVKVYYSRETPLVSTGHELTELDWTLVSEQSERIGIDHIARLSQAGDDGAVSIEGKQMRAAGSAVSMLLDKIGVICEYLKGVQEGKYPPNDEIIREANKICQRLPLLKPAEFDDGFKTQERDARAAMLLAKMTEVCGTLSSLQAKTNILSTITAWRSIATIPQQQPKKKSSQRVTAATTPNAPVSAESAANNTSSHSPDVD
;
A
#
# COMPACT_ATOMS: atom_id res chain seq x y z
N MET A 1 -31.93 -32.41 9.88
CA MET A 1 -30.85 -33.40 9.68
C MET A 1 -29.53 -32.68 9.77
N LEU A 2 -28.75 -33.03 10.79
CA LEU A 2 -27.42 -32.52 11.08
C LEU A 2 -26.40 -33.06 10.08
N GLY A 3 -25.42 -32.27 9.66
CA GLY A 3 -24.38 -32.73 8.76
C GLY A 3 -23.27 -31.73 8.41
N ARG A 4 -22.53 -31.29 9.43
CA ARG A 4 -21.09 -30.89 9.43
C ARG A 4 -20.59 -29.87 8.39
N PHE A 5 -20.28 -28.68 8.92
CA PHE A 5 -19.32 -27.72 8.40
C PHE A 5 -17.89 -28.31 8.38
N CYS A 6 -17.23 -28.27 7.21
CA CYS A 6 -15.78 -28.42 7.07
C CYS A 6 -15.10 -27.06 7.20
N ALA A 7 -14.12 -26.95 8.09
CA ALA A 7 -13.18 -25.83 8.17
C ALA A 7 -11.89 -26.16 7.39
N PRO A 8 -11.19 -25.16 6.82
CA PRO A 8 -9.99 -25.36 6.03
C PRO A 8 -8.76 -25.54 6.93
N SER A 9 -7.95 -26.57 6.66
CA SER A 9 -6.66 -26.79 7.33
C SER A 9 -5.56 -26.02 6.62
N CYS A 10 -5.01 -24.99 7.29
CA CYS A 10 -3.73 -24.38 6.95
C CYS A 10 -2.58 -25.37 7.16
N SER A 11 -1.83 -25.64 6.09
CA SER A 11 -0.57 -26.36 6.11
C SER A 11 0.58 -25.41 6.49
N PHE A 12 1.20 -25.63 7.65
CA PHE A 12 2.52 -25.08 7.97
C PHE A 12 3.57 -26.16 7.73
N ALA A 13 4.31 -26.05 6.64
CA ALA A 13 5.54 -26.79 6.41
C ALA A 13 6.71 -25.97 6.97
N THR A 14 7.39 -26.48 7.99
CA THR A 14 8.70 -25.99 8.41
C THR A 14 9.73 -27.07 8.12
N ALA A 15 10.52 -26.84 7.06
CA ALA A 15 11.71 -27.62 6.76
C ALA A 15 12.82 -27.21 7.73
N ARG A 16 13.32 -28.18 8.51
CA ARG A 16 14.49 -28.00 9.38
C ARG A 16 15.70 -28.63 8.67
N VAL A 17 16.59 -27.78 8.17
CA VAL A 17 17.94 -28.14 7.72
C VAL A 17 18.77 -28.44 8.96
N VAL A 18 19.22 -29.68 9.14
CA VAL A 18 20.17 -30.05 10.19
C VAL A 18 21.57 -30.11 9.60
N ILE A 19 22.43 -29.22 10.12
CA ILE A 19 23.87 -29.17 9.90
C ILE A 19 24.51 -30.38 10.57
N SER A 20 25.19 -31.19 9.78
CA SER A 20 25.96 -32.36 10.20
C SER A 20 27.24 -31.93 10.92
N ARG A 21 27.25 -32.08 12.25
CA ARG A 21 28.50 -32.14 13.04
C ARG A 21 28.82 -33.59 13.36
N LYS A 22 29.91 -34.08 12.76
CA LYS A 22 30.56 -35.34 13.09
C LYS A 22 31.03 -35.28 14.56
N LEU A 23 30.51 -36.17 15.39
CA LEU A 23 31.07 -36.50 16.69
C LEU A 23 31.31 -38.02 16.73
N SER A 24 32.51 -38.36 17.17
CA SER A 24 33.12 -39.68 17.21
C SER A 24 32.34 -40.68 18.05
N VAL A 25 32.10 -41.86 17.49
CA VAL A 25 31.54 -43.03 18.18
C VAL A 25 32.63 -43.65 19.06
N PRO A 26 32.45 -43.81 20.39
CA PRO A 26 33.25 -44.73 21.17
C PRO A 26 32.76 -46.16 20.91
N ALA A 27 33.69 -47.09 20.73
CA ALA A 27 33.43 -48.49 20.43
C ALA A 27 32.51 -49.14 21.49
N GLU A 28 31.29 -49.48 21.09
CA GLU A 28 30.42 -50.36 21.86
C GLU A 28 30.92 -51.80 21.73
N LYS A 29 31.16 -52.42 22.89
CA LYS A 29 31.55 -53.82 23.02
C LYS A 29 30.50 -54.69 22.33
N THR A 30 30.95 -55.49 21.38
CA THR A 30 30.18 -56.56 20.77
C THR A 30 29.67 -57.50 21.87
N LEU A 31 28.37 -57.46 22.14
CA LEU A 31 27.71 -58.53 22.86
C LEU A 31 27.71 -59.76 21.95
N GLU A 32 28.50 -60.75 22.32
CA GLU A 32 28.47 -62.08 21.74
C GLU A 32 27.04 -62.63 21.80
N ALA A 33 26.53 -63.06 20.66
CA ALA A 33 25.23 -63.72 20.59
C ALA A 33 25.30 -65.02 21.39
N VAL A 34 24.71 -65.02 22.59
CA VAL A 34 24.46 -66.24 23.35
C VAL A 34 23.43 -67.06 22.58
N ALA A 35 23.93 -67.95 21.72
CA ALA A 35 23.16 -68.96 21.04
C ALA A 35 22.65 -69.97 22.08
N THR A 36 21.47 -69.74 22.64
CA THR A 36 20.74 -70.79 23.34
C THR A 36 20.23 -71.78 22.30
N ASN A 37 20.85 -72.94 22.27
CA ASN A 37 20.41 -74.13 21.55
C ASN A 37 18.96 -74.45 21.90
N VAL A 38 18.04 -74.17 20.99
CA VAL A 38 16.71 -74.78 20.98
C VAL A 38 16.74 -75.82 19.87
N GLU A 39 16.52 -77.07 20.27
CA GLU A 39 16.50 -78.24 19.40
C GLU A 39 15.48 -78.09 18.27
N ARG A 40 15.83 -78.72 17.15
CA ARG A 40 15.20 -78.60 15.85
C ARG A 40 13.94 -79.44 15.79
N ASP A 41 12.82 -78.81 15.47
CA ASP A 41 11.75 -79.44 14.72
C ASP A 41 11.36 -78.50 13.57
N VAL A 42 11.98 -78.73 12.40
CA VAL A 42 11.62 -78.03 11.16
C VAL A 42 10.65 -78.92 10.39
N PRO A 43 9.37 -78.53 10.21
CA PRO A 43 8.46 -79.26 9.35
C PRO A 43 9.00 -79.27 7.92
N LYS A 44 9.04 -80.45 7.30
CA LYS A 44 9.69 -80.69 5.99
C LYS A 44 9.01 -80.02 4.79
N THR A 45 7.91 -79.29 4.97
CA THR A 45 7.33 -78.37 3.97
C THR A 45 6.53 -77.28 4.68
N ASP A 46 6.85 -76.01 4.41
CA ASP A 46 6.09 -74.87 4.94
C ASP A 46 4.93 -74.53 3.99
N ILE A 47 3.70 -74.66 4.50
CA ILE A 47 2.45 -74.36 3.78
C ILE A 47 1.91 -72.97 4.17
N SER A 48 2.51 -72.31 5.17
CA SER A 48 1.98 -71.07 5.76
C SER A 48 2.23 -69.82 4.92
N ALA A 49 3.15 -69.88 3.96
CA ALA A 49 3.64 -68.74 3.15
C ALA A 49 4.10 -67.51 3.97
N LEU A 50 4.25 -67.65 5.30
CA LEU A 50 4.67 -66.60 6.21
C LEU A 50 6.19 -66.51 6.21
N LYS A 51 6.70 -65.27 6.23
CA LYS A 51 8.14 -65.02 6.40
C LYS A 51 8.62 -65.68 7.71
N PRO A 52 9.89 -66.15 7.78
CA PRO A 52 10.44 -66.79 8.97
C PRO A 52 10.20 -66.01 10.27
N ARG A 53 10.37 -64.68 10.24
CA ARG A 53 10.04 -63.74 11.34
C ARG A 53 8.59 -63.85 11.82
N HIS A 54 7.63 -63.86 10.90
CA HIS A 54 6.20 -63.93 11.24
C HIS A 54 5.80 -65.30 11.77
N ARG A 55 6.50 -66.36 11.37
CA ARG A 55 6.31 -67.71 11.92
C ARG A 55 6.74 -67.79 13.39
N VAL A 56 7.87 -67.16 13.73
CA VAL A 56 8.35 -67.07 15.11
C VAL A 56 7.37 -66.28 15.97
N ILE A 57 6.84 -65.16 15.47
CA ILE A 57 5.81 -64.36 16.17
C ILE A 57 4.52 -65.18 16.37
N ALA A 58 4.06 -65.89 15.34
CA ALA A 58 2.85 -66.72 15.42
C ALA A 58 3.00 -67.90 16.39
N ALA A 59 4.23 -68.42 16.56
CA ALA A 59 4.55 -69.44 17.54
C ALA A 59 4.76 -68.88 18.97
N GLY A 60 4.58 -67.57 19.17
CA GLY A 60 4.82 -66.90 20.46
C GLY A 60 6.30 -66.78 20.83
N GLY A 61 7.21 -67.03 19.88
CA GLY A 61 8.64 -66.86 20.03
C GLY A 61 9.11 -65.44 19.78
N MET A 62 10.32 -65.11 20.25
CA MET A 62 10.89 -63.79 20.06
C MET A 62 11.44 -63.62 18.64
N PRO A 63 10.97 -62.63 17.85
CA PRO A 63 11.53 -62.37 16.53
C PRO A 63 12.96 -61.83 16.61
N PRO A 64 13.87 -62.28 15.72
CA PRO A 64 15.22 -61.74 15.63
C PRO A 64 15.20 -60.26 15.22
N LEU A 65 16.24 -59.51 15.61
CA LEU A 65 16.43 -58.10 15.21
C LEU A 65 16.90 -58.05 13.75
N GLU A 66 16.00 -57.73 12.83
CA GLU A 66 16.31 -57.65 11.39
C GLU A 66 16.40 -56.20 10.91
N PHE A 67 15.67 -55.26 11.53
CA PHE A 67 15.58 -53.88 11.07
C PHE A 67 16.27 -52.88 12.00
N GLU A 68 16.81 -51.79 11.44
CA GLU A 68 17.52 -50.75 12.20
C GLU A 68 16.62 -50.03 13.21
N TRP A 69 15.33 -49.84 12.91
CA TRP A 69 14.38 -49.22 13.83
C TRP A 69 14.13 -50.08 15.08
N GLU A 70 14.28 -51.41 15.00
CA GLU A 70 14.13 -52.30 16.16
C GLU A 70 15.28 -52.12 17.18
N ARG A 71 16.37 -51.45 16.77
CA ARG A 71 17.47 -51.06 17.64
C ARG A 71 17.25 -49.71 18.30
N GLN A 72 16.22 -48.95 17.93
CA GLN A 72 15.89 -47.68 18.58
C GLN A 72 15.32 -47.89 19.98
N ARG A 73 15.50 -46.89 20.85
CA ARG A 73 15.11 -46.92 22.27
C ARG A 73 13.66 -47.32 22.51
N SER A 74 12.72 -46.71 21.79
CA SER A 74 11.28 -47.00 21.92
C SER A 74 10.94 -48.45 21.57
N ALA A 75 11.53 -48.99 20.50
CA ALA A 75 11.31 -50.38 20.08
C ALA A 75 11.96 -51.39 21.04
N GLN A 76 13.12 -51.03 21.62
CA GLN A 76 13.75 -51.83 22.68
C GLN A 76 12.91 -51.85 23.97
N MET A 77 12.29 -50.72 24.34
CA MET A 77 11.37 -50.64 25.48
C MET A 77 10.13 -51.51 25.27
N GLU A 78 9.52 -51.44 24.08
CA GLU A 78 8.37 -52.28 23.72
C GLU A 78 8.74 -53.77 23.73
N ARG A 79 9.92 -54.11 23.19
CA ARG A 79 10.44 -55.48 23.20
C ARG A 79 10.71 -55.98 24.62
N PHE A 80 11.26 -55.15 25.50
CA PHE A 80 11.42 -55.48 26.92
C PHE A 80 10.05 -55.63 27.61
N GLY A 81 9.07 -54.79 27.27
CA GLY A 81 7.70 -54.90 27.78
C GLY A 81 7.01 -56.21 27.37
N MET A 82 7.23 -56.68 26.14
CA MET A 82 6.61 -57.90 25.63
C MET A 82 7.30 -59.20 26.09
N TYR A 83 8.64 -59.22 26.18
CA TYR A 83 9.39 -60.45 26.43
C TYR A 83 10.19 -60.45 27.75
N GLY A 84 10.19 -59.34 28.48
CA GLY A 84 10.91 -59.17 29.75
C GLY A 84 12.42 -59.39 29.60
N LEU A 85 13.04 -59.97 30.63
CA LEU A 85 14.47 -60.29 30.68
C LEU A 85 14.95 -61.23 29.55
N LYS A 86 14.05 -61.98 28.90
CA LYS A 86 14.38 -62.82 27.75
C LYS A 86 14.79 -62.01 26.52
N SER A 87 14.47 -60.70 26.50
CA SER A 87 14.79 -59.78 25.39
C SER A 87 16.26 -59.40 25.29
N GLY A 88 17.05 -59.62 26.34
CA GLY A 88 18.45 -59.20 26.40
C GLY A 88 18.67 -57.67 26.39
N VAL A 89 17.59 -56.87 26.50
CA VAL A 89 17.65 -55.41 26.58
C VAL A 89 17.96 -55.01 28.03
N ASP A 90 18.92 -54.08 28.20
CA ASP A 90 19.27 -53.54 29.52
C ASP A 90 18.08 -52.74 30.11
N PRO A 91 17.60 -53.06 31.33
CA PRO A 91 16.49 -52.35 31.97
C PRO A 91 16.70 -50.83 32.12
N GLY A 92 17.95 -50.35 32.13
CA GLY A 92 18.27 -48.92 32.22
C GLY A 92 17.73 -48.09 31.06
N ILE A 93 17.56 -48.69 29.88
CA ILE A 93 17.07 -48.03 28.66
C ILE A 93 15.60 -47.62 28.79
N CYS A 94 14.83 -48.31 29.64
CA CYS A 94 13.40 -48.10 29.84
C CYS A 94 13.04 -46.89 30.72
N TRP A 95 14.03 -46.24 31.35
CA TRP A 95 13.81 -45.08 32.20
C TRP A 95 14.04 -43.78 31.43
N PRO A 96 13.18 -42.76 31.53
CA PRO A 96 13.36 -41.49 30.82
C PRO A 96 14.71 -40.83 31.12
N THR A 97 15.30 -40.16 30.13
CA THR A 97 16.51 -39.36 30.35
C THR A 97 16.18 -38.04 31.06
N VAL A 98 17.18 -37.42 31.68
CA VAL A 98 17.04 -36.12 32.35
C VAL A 98 16.54 -35.05 31.36
N GLU A 99 17.00 -35.10 30.10
CA GLU A 99 16.57 -34.20 29.02
C GLU A 99 15.08 -34.40 28.67
N GLU A 100 14.60 -35.64 28.58
CA GLU A 100 13.19 -35.95 28.32
C GLU A 100 12.28 -35.44 29.46
N ILE A 101 12.74 -35.56 30.72
CA ILE A 101 12.02 -35.04 31.90
C ILE A 101 11.95 -33.51 31.87
N GLU A 102 13.01 -32.83 31.42
CA GLU A 102 13.04 -31.37 31.28
C GLU A 102 12.13 -30.90 30.13
N GLU A 103 12.10 -31.62 29.01
CA GLU A 103 11.17 -31.37 27.91
C GLU A 103 9.70 -31.57 28.33
N GLU A 104 9.38 -32.64 29.06
CA GLU A 104 8.03 -32.87 29.60
C GLU A 104 7.58 -31.76 30.56
N LYS A 105 8.48 -31.27 31.42
CA LYS A 105 8.22 -30.13 32.30
C LYS A 105 8.02 -28.84 31.50
N ALA A 106 8.77 -28.63 30.42
CA ALA A 106 8.63 -27.46 29.55
C ALA A 106 7.32 -27.47 28.75
N ILE A 107 6.84 -28.65 28.33
CA ILE A 107 5.56 -28.82 27.64
C ILE A 107 4.38 -28.52 28.59
N GLY A 108 4.56 -28.70 29.91
CA GLY A 108 3.57 -28.32 30.92
C GLY A 108 2.28 -29.15 30.83
N LEU A 109 2.40 -30.42 30.42
CA LEU A 109 1.27 -31.34 30.24
C LEU A 109 0.57 -31.66 31.57
N TYR A 110 1.33 -31.71 32.67
CA TYR A 110 0.80 -31.88 34.02
C TYR A 110 0.85 -30.54 34.76
N ARG A 111 -0.32 -30.10 35.23
CA ARG A 111 -0.50 -28.87 36.03
C ARG A 111 -0.99 -29.21 37.43
N GLU A 112 -0.66 -28.35 38.39
CA GLU A 112 -1.12 -28.51 39.77
C GLU A 112 -2.65 -28.38 39.86
N TYR A 113 -3.31 -29.38 40.44
CA TYR A 113 -4.77 -29.46 40.54
C TYR A 113 -5.42 -28.20 41.16
N ASP A 114 -4.78 -27.60 42.17
CA ASP A 114 -5.27 -26.40 42.86
C ASP A 114 -5.28 -25.15 41.98
N THR A 115 -4.39 -25.07 41.00
CA THR A 115 -4.36 -23.96 40.03
C THR A 115 -5.56 -24.07 39.09
N CYS A 116 -5.78 -25.26 38.51
CA CYS A 116 -6.92 -25.53 37.64
C CYS A 116 -8.27 -25.33 38.36
N LEU A 117 -8.38 -25.68 39.64
CA LEU A 117 -9.58 -25.46 40.44
C LEU A 117 -9.91 -23.98 40.61
N ARG A 118 -8.91 -23.14 40.87
CA ARG A 118 -9.09 -21.68 41.00
C ARG A 118 -9.54 -21.06 39.68
N GLU A 119 -8.93 -21.46 38.57
CA GLU A 119 -9.30 -21.01 37.23
C GLU A 119 -10.74 -21.41 36.87
N MET A 120 -11.12 -22.67 37.16
CA MET A 120 -12.49 -23.15 36.93
C MET A 120 -13.53 -22.42 37.77
N LYS A 121 -13.22 -22.08 39.03
CA LYS A 121 -14.11 -21.26 39.88
C LYS A 121 -14.27 -19.85 39.33
N ALA A 122 -13.17 -19.21 38.91
CA ALA A 122 -13.19 -17.88 38.29
C ALA A 122 -13.98 -17.88 36.97
N LEU A 123 -13.82 -18.90 36.13
CA LEU A 123 -14.59 -19.09 34.90
C LEU A 123 -16.09 -19.23 35.16
N LYS A 124 -16.48 -20.05 36.14
CA LYS A 124 -17.89 -20.21 36.53
C LYS A 124 -18.50 -18.90 37.04
N GLN A 125 -17.74 -18.13 37.82
CA GLN A 125 -18.20 -16.83 38.32
C GLN A 125 -18.39 -15.84 37.16
N LYS A 126 -17.43 -15.76 36.24
CA LYS A 126 -17.52 -14.93 35.04
C LYS A 126 -18.69 -15.33 34.13
N GLN A 127 -19.03 -16.62 34.04
CA GLN A 127 -20.21 -17.08 33.31
C GLN A 127 -21.51 -16.61 33.97
N LYS A 128 -21.63 -16.75 35.29
CA LYS A 128 -22.81 -16.26 36.04
C LYS A 128 -22.99 -14.75 35.92
N GLU A 129 -21.90 -13.98 35.96
CA GLU A 129 -21.94 -12.53 35.76
C GLU A 129 -22.42 -12.16 34.35
N LYS A 130 -21.98 -12.88 33.32
CA LYS A 130 -22.46 -12.70 31.93
C LYS A 130 -23.95 -13.04 31.80
N GLU A 131 -24.41 -14.12 32.42
CA GLU A 131 -25.82 -14.52 32.41
C GLU A 131 -26.70 -13.48 33.11
N ALA A 132 -26.27 -12.97 34.27
CA ALA A 132 -26.95 -11.91 34.99
C ALA A 132 -27.00 -10.60 34.20
N ALA A 133 -25.90 -10.21 33.55
CA ALA A 133 -25.85 -9.02 32.68
C ALA A 133 -26.82 -9.16 31.49
N ARG A 134 -26.86 -10.33 30.86
CA ARG A 134 -27.78 -10.61 29.74
C ARG A 134 -29.25 -10.56 30.17
N LEU A 135 -29.58 -11.08 31.35
CA LEU A 135 -30.93 -11.00 31.91
C LEU A 135 -31.34 -9.55 32.19
N ALA A 136 -30.44 -8.73 32.76
CA ALA A 136 -30.71 -7.31 32.99
C ALA A 136 -30.92 -6.51 31.69
N GLU A 137 -30.20 -6.87 30.62
CA GLU A 137 -30.38 -6.27 29.31
C GLU A 137 -31.71 -6.68 28.66
N LEU A 138 -32.08 -7.96 28.75
CA LEU A 138 -33.39 -8.45 28.33
C LEU A 138 -34.53 -7.73 29.04
N GLU A 139 -34.41 -7.47 30.33
CA GLU A 139 -35.42 -6.73 31.11
C GLU A 139 -35.57 -5.28 30.62
N LYS A 140 -34.45 -4.59 30.33
CA LYS A 140 -34.48 -3.24 29.75
C LYS A 140 -35.11 -3.22 28.36
N ASN A 141 -34.83 -4.24 27.55
CA ASN A 141 -35.39 -4.36 26.20
C ASN A 141 -36.89 -4.70 26.24
N LEU A 142 -37.33 -5.54 27.17
CA LEU A 142 -38.76 -5.82 27.40
C LEU A 142 -39.53 -4.56 27.80
N LYS A 143 -38.94 -3.69 28.64
CA LYS A 143 -39.55 -2.39 28.98
C LYS A 143 -39.70 -1.45 27.77
N LYS A 144 -38.81 -1.54 26.78
CA LYS A 144 -38.85 -0.74 25.54
C LYS A 144 -39.70 -1.36 24.43
N TYR A 145 -40.05 -2.64 24.54
CA TYR A 145 -40.83 -3.36 23.54
C TYR A 145 -42.18 -2.73 23.18
N PRO A 146 -43.03 -2.24 24.12
CA PRO A 146 -44.31 -1.64 23.76
C PRO A 146 -44.15 -0.36 22.92
N GLU A 147 -43.13 0.45 23.19
CA GLU A 147 -42.84 1.64 22.38
C GLU A 147 -42.37 1.27 20.97
N ALA A 148 -41.57 0.20 20.84
CA ALA A 148 -41.11 -0.30 19.55
C ALA A 148 -42.26 -0.87 18.72
N LEU A 149 -43.19 -1.60 19.34
CA LEU A 149 -44.38 -2.14 18.70
C LEU A 149 -45.27 -1.01 18.18
N ALA A 150 -45.54 0.01 18.99
CA ALA A 150 -46.33 1.17 18.58
C ALA A 150 -45.70 1.93 17.39
N LYS A 151 -44.36 2.05 17.36
CA LYS A 151 -43.64 2.64 16.21
C LYS A 151 -43.77 1.80 14.95
N PHE A 152 -43.73 0.47 15.08
CA PHE A 152 -43.87 -0.45 13.95
C PHE A 152 -45.29 -0.43 13.37
N GLU A 153 -46.31 -0.46 14.22
CA GLU A 153 -47.71 -0.32 13.81
C GLU A 153 -47.97 1.03 13.13
N ALA A 154 -47.43 2.12 13.68
CA ALA A 154 -47.48 3.43 13.03
C ALA A 154 -46.76 3.45 11.66
N SER A 155 -45.68 2.68 11.52
CA SER A 155 -44.96 2.53 10.24
C SER A 155 -45.76 1.72 9.22
N GLN A 156 -46.49 0.68 9.63
CA GLN A 156 -47.40 -0.09 8.76
C GLN A 156 -48.51 0.81 8.22
N VAL A 157 -49.18 1.57 9.11
CA VAL A 157 -50.24 2.51 8.71
C VAL A 157 -49.68 3.62 7.81
N LYS A 158 -48.46 4.09 8.06
CA LYS A 158 -47.79 5.05 7.17
C LYS A 158 -47.48 4.44 5.81
N ALA A 159 -47.04 3.19 5.76
CA ALA A 159 -46.76 2.49 4.52
C ALA A 159 -48.03 2.24 3.69
N GLU A 160 -49.15 1.88 4.33
CA GLU A 160 -50.46 1.76 3.65
C GLU A 160 -50.92 3.11 3.07
N LYS A 161 -50.88 4.19 3.87
CA LYS A 161 -51.18 5.53 3.38
C LYS A 161 -50.25 6.00 2.25
N GLU A 162 -48.99 5.58 2.29
CA GLU A 162 -48.04 5.88 1.21
C GLU A 162 -48.31 5.04 -0.05
N ARG A 163 -48.86 3.83 0.08
CA ARG A 163 -49.34 3.04 -1.07
C ARG A 163 -50.57 3.68 -1.71
N ASP A 164 -51.53 4.12 -0.90
CA ASP A 164 -52.72 4.83 -1.38
C ASP A 164 -52.31 6.17 -2.03
N ALA A 165 -51.34 6.88 -1.44
CA ALA A 165 -50.77 8.09 -2.03
C ALA A 165 -50.02 7.82 -3.34
N LYS A 166 -49.35 6.67 -3.49
CA LYS A 166 -48.71 6.25 -4.76
C LYS A 166 -49.74 5.94 -5.83
N GLU A 167 -50.89 5.40 -5.46
CA GLU A 167 -52.01 5.16 -6.38
C GLU A 167 -52.62 6.49 -6.87
N ILE A 168 -52.85 7.44 -5.96
CA ILE A 168 -53.30 8.80 -6.30
C ILE A 168 -52.24 9.56 -7.14
N ALA A 169 -50.96 9.39 -6.84
CA ALA A 169 -49.87 9.98 -7.62
C ALA A 169 -49.78 9.38 -9.03
N LEU A 170 -50.08 8.09 -9.20
CA LEU A 170 -50.13 7.44 -10.51
C LEU A 170 -51.29 8.00 -11.35
N GLU A 171 -52.47 8.22 -10.76
CA GLU A 171 -53.60 8.85 -11.45
C GLU A 171 -53.32 10.30 -11.88
N ASN A 172 -52.69 11.10 -11.01
CA ASN A 172 -52.29 12.47 -11.35
C ASN A 172 -51.22 12.48 -12.44
N ARG A 173 -50.30 11.52 -12.44
CA ARG A 173 -49.26 11.38 -13.48
C ARG A 173 -49.85 10.97 -14.83
N ILE A 174 -50.89 10.12 -14.83
CA ILE A 174 -51.67 9.79 -16.04
C ILE A 174 -52.38 11.04 -16.58
N ARG A 175 -52.94 11.89 -15.70
CA ARG A 175 -53.61 13.14 -16.09
C ARG A 175 -52.65 14.19 -16.66
N GLU A 176 -51.47 14.37 -16.09
CA GLU A 176 -50.45 15.27 -16.65
C GLU A 176 -49.96 14.82 -18.04
N ILE A 177 -49.81 13.51 -18.25
CA ILE A 177 -49.45 12.96 -19.57
C ILE A 177 -50.57 13.22 -20.59
N GLN A 178 -51.84 13.19 -20.16
CA GLN A 178 -52.99 13.54 -21.01
C GLN A 178 -52.97 15.02 -21.42
N GLU A 179 -52.67 15.94 -20.50
CA GLU A 179 -52.59 17.38 -20.81
C GLU A 179 -51.45 17.73 -21.77
N TYR A 180 -50.31 17.03 -21.68
CA TYR A 180 -49.16 17.28 -22.54
C TYR A 180 -49.35 16.76 -23.98
N PHE A 181 -50.03 15.63 -24.18
CA PHE A 181 -50.19 15.02 -25.51
C PHE A 181 -51.56 15.19 -26.17
N GLY A 182 -52.57 15.69 -25.45
CA GLY A 182 -53.85 16.15 -26.02
C GLY A 182 -54.81 15.06 -26.55
N TYR A 183 -54.49 13.77 -26.38
CA TYR A 183 -55.35 12.63 -26.78
C TYR A 183 -55.38 11.55 -25.71
N TRP A 184 -56.50 10.83 -25.58
CA TRP A 184 -56.67 9.74 -24.63
C TRP A 184 -55.91 8.50 -25.09
N MET A 185 -54.94 8.04 -24.28
CA MET A 185 -54.15 6.83 -24.54
C MET A 185 -54.24 5.85 -23.37
N ASP A 186 -54.42 4.57 -23.66
CA ASP A 186 -54.56 3.51 -22.67
C ASP A 186 -53.23 3.17 -21.96
N PRO A 187 -53.21 3.00 -20.62
CA PRO A 187 -51.99 2.68 -19.85
C PRO A 187 -51.32 1.33 -20.16
N LYS A 188 -51.98 0.45 -20.91
CA LYS A 188 -51.46 -0.88 -21.32
C LYS A 188 -50.91 -0.91 -22.75
N ASP A 189 -50.95 0.21 -23.46
CA ASP A 189 -50.39 0.30 -24.81
C ASP A 189 -48.85 0.37 -24.75
N PRO A 190 -48.11 -0.45 -25.52
CA PRO A 190 -46.64 -0.42 -25.58
C PRO A 190 -46.04 0.97 -25.87
N ARG A 191 -46.79 1.84 -26.55
CA ARG A 191 -46.37 3.21 -26.87
C ARG A 191 -46.35 4.13 -25.64
N PHE A 192 -47.20 3.87 -24.64
CA PHE A 192 -47.24 4.61 -23.38
C PHE A 192 -45.95 4.41 -22.58
N GLU A 193 -45.41 3.19 -22.59
CA GLU A 193 -44.17 2.83 -21.89
C GLU A 193 -42.94 3.51 -22.50
N VAL A 194 -42.86 3.58 -23.84
CA VAL A 194 -41.77 4.28 -24.55
C VAL A 194 -41.80 5.79 -24.27
N MET A 195 -42.99 6.41 -24.21
CA MET A 195 -43.16 7.84 -23.96
C MET A 195 -42.86 8.20 -22.49
N LEU A 196 -43.25 7.33 -21.55
CA LEU A 196 -42.89 7.47 -20.14
C LEU A 196 -41.38 7.41 -19.95
N GLN A 197 -40.70 6.49 -20.65
CA GLN A 197 -39.25 6.40 -20.64
C GLN A 197 -38.59 7.66 -21.21
N GLN A 198 -39.16 8.29 -22.24
CA GLN A 198 -38.65 9.58 -22.76
C GLN A 198 -38.80 10.71 -21.75
N LYS A 199 -39.99 10.89 -21.12
CA LYS A 199 -40.21 11.92 -20.10
C LYS A 199 -39.35 11.67 -18.86
N GLU A 200 -39.22 10.43 -18.40
CA GLU A 200 -38.35 10.10 -17.27
C GLU A 200 -36.87 10.32 -17.58
N GLN A 201 -36.44 10.10 -18.83
CA GLN A 201 -35.07 10.43 -19.25
C GLN A 201 -34.84 11.94 -19.31
N GLU A 202 -35.81 12.73 -19.74
CA GLU A 202 -35.75 14.19 -19.73
C GLU A 202 -35.78 14.76 -18.31
N GLU A 203 -36.66 14.28 -17.44
CA GLU A 203 -36.72 14.66 -16.01
C GLU A 203 -35.46 14.22 -15.27
N LYS A 204 -34.91 13.02 -15.53
CA LYS A 204 -33.62 12.59 -14.95
C LYS A 204 -32.46 13.43 -15.46
N LYS A 205 -32.46 13.82 -16.74
CA LYS A 205 -31.45 14.74 -17.30
C LYS A 205 -31.59 16.13 -16.67
N ALA A 206 -32.80 16.68 -16.58
CA ALA A 206 -33.08 17.98 -15.98
C ALA A 206 -32.78 18.00 -14.47
N ALA A 207 -33.16 16.98 -13.71
CA ALA A 207 -32.85 16.86 -12.29
C ALA A 207 -31.35 16.64 -12.03
N LYS A 208 -30.65 15.88 -12.89
CA LYS A 208 -29.18 15.76 -12.82
C LYS A 208 -28.49 17.10 -13.12
N MET A 209 -28.99 17.85 -14.10
CA MET A 209 -28.50 19.20 -14.42
C MET A 209 -28.80 20.19 -13.30
N ALA A 210 -30.01 20.16 -12.71
CA ALA A 210 -30.40 21.01 -11.58
C ALA A 210 -29.62 20.68 -10.30
N ARG A 211 -29.41 19.39 -9.98
CA ARG A 211 -28.58 18.96 -8.85
C ARG A 211 -27.11 19.34 -9.04
N ARG A 212 -26.59 19.29 -10.29
CA ARG A 212 -25.23 19.76 -10.62
C ARG A 212 -25.12 21.28 -10.41
N ALA A 213 -26.11 22.05 -10.86
CA ALA A 213 -26.20 23.50 -10.65
C ALA A 213 -26.35 23.88 -9.17
N GLU A 214 -27.08 23.11 -8.38
CA GLU A 214 -27.29 23.37 -6.94
C GLU A 214 -26.05 23.02 -6.10
N LEU A 215 -25.32 21.96 -6.47
CA LEU A 215 -24.02 21.64 -5.87
C LEU A 215 -22.94 22.67 -6.22
N GLN A 216 -22.99 23.27 -7.41
CA GLN A 216 -22.08 24.33 -7.86
C GLN A 216 -22.34 25.69 -7.17
N LYS A 217 -23.54 25.92 -6.62
CA LYS A 217 -23.87 27.16 -5.89
C LYS A 217 -23.32 27.25 -4.46
N LYS A 218 -22.53 26.27 -4.02
CA LYS A 218 -21.87 26.29 -2.71
C LYS A 218 -20.68 27.25 -2.75
N LYS A 219 -20.66 28.20 -1.81
CA LYS A 219 -19.54 29.12 -1.56
C LYS A 219 -18.20 28.38 -1.59
N ILE A 220 -17.23 28.94 -2.31
CA ILE A 220 -15.82 28.54 -2.23
C ILE A 220 -15.36 28.76 -0.78
N ALA A 221 -15.14 27.67 -0.06
CA ALA A 221 -14.76 27.69 1.35
C ALA A 221 -13.24 27.56 1.54
N LYS A 222 -12.54 26.97 0.57
CA LYS A 222 -11.10 26.73 0.63
C LYS A 222 -10.50 26.69 -0.77
N CYS A 223 -9.32 27.28 -0.94
CA CYS A 223 -8.54 27.20 -2.18
C CYS A 223 -7.20 26.53 -1.96
N SER A 224 -6.80 25.69 -2.91
CA SER A 224 -5.50 25.04 -2.93
C SER A 224 -4.83 25.27 -4.27
N LEU A 225 -3.54 25.61 -4.22
CA LEU A 225 -2.75 25.95 -5.38
C LEU A 225 -1.61 24.96 -5.53
N HIS A 226 -1.49 24.37 -6.71
CA HIS A 226 -0.34 23.55 -7.08
C HIS A 226 0.84 24.42 -7.49
N PRO A 227 2.07 24.10 -7.03
CA PRO A 227 3.28 24.82 -7.46
C PRO A 227 3.47 24.87 -8.98
N LEU A 228 3.01 23.87 -9.73
CA LEU A 228 3.08 23.82 -11.20
C LEU A 228 2.42 25.06 -11.83
N VAL A 229 1.28 25.51 -11.30
CA VAL A 229 0.61 26.74 -11.76
C VAL A 229 1.53 27.95 -11.59
N ILE A 230 2.20 28.06 -10.44
CA ILE A 230 3.12 29.17 -10.14
C ILE A 230 4.33 29.14 -11.09
N ILE A 231 4.87 27.96 -11.35
CA ILE A 231 5.99 27.76 -12.28
C ILE A 231 5.57 28.15 -13.69
N ASN A 232 4.40 27.69 -14.16
CA ASN A 232 3.87 28.02 -15.49
C ASN A 232 3.65 29.53 -15.66
N ILE A 233 3.11 30.23 -14.65
CA ILE A 233 2.92 31.69 -14.69
C ILE A 233 4.28 32.39 -14.74
N SER A 234 5.24 31.96 -13.91
CA SER A 234 6.59 32.54 -13.86
C SER A 234 7.36 32.32 -15.16
N GLU A 235 7.23 31.13 -15.74
CA GLU A 235 7.82 30.75 -17.02
C GLU A 235 7.19 31.57 -18.17
N HIS A 236 5.86 31.68 -18.22
CA HIS A 236 5.16 32.48 -19.22
C HIS A 236 5.59 33.96 -19.17
N TRP A 237 5.65 34.54 -17.98
CA TRP A 237 6.13 35.92 -17.80
C TRP A 237 7.58 36.09 -18.24
N THR A 238 8.46 35.17 -17.83
CA THR A 238 9.89 35.23 -18.16
C THR A 238 10.12 35.07 -19.66
N ARG A 239 9.38 34.17 -20.33
CA ARG A 239 9.43 33.97 -21.78
C ARG A 239 9.00 35.22 -22.55
N VAL A 240 7.85 35.80 -22.21
CA VAL A 240 7.33 37.01 -22.87
C VAL A 240 8.28 38.18 -22.66
N ARG A 241 8.81 38.35 -21.44
CA ARG A 241 9.80 39.38 -21.14
C ARG A 241 11.11 39.20 -21.93
N ALA A 242 11.54 37.97 -22.19
CA ALA A 242 12.75 37.69 -22.97
C ALA A 242 12.55 37.92 -24.47
N GLN A 243 11.34 37.71 -24.99
CA GLN A 243 10.99 37.93 -26.40
C GLN A 243 10.78 39.42 -26.72
N SER A 244 10.28 40.19 -25.76
CA SER A 244 10.03 41.62 -25.92
C SER A 244 11.32 42.43 -25.88
N ARG A 245 11.57 43.19 -26.96
CA ARG A 245 12.73 44.09 -27.06
C ARG A 245 12.61 45.28 -26.09
N ASP A 246 11.39 45.70 -25.81
CA ASP A 246 11.10 46.69 -24.77
C ASP A 246 11.09 46.00 -23.40
N LYS A 247 12.00 46.41 -22.52
CA LYS A 247 12.07 45.96 -21.11
C LYS A 247 10.88 46.42 -20.26
N ALA A 248 9.81 46.94 -20.87
CA ALA A 248 8.59 47.29 -20.17
C ALA A 248 7.96 46.02 -19.59
N ALA A 249 7.48 46.10 -18.35
CA ALA A 249 6.84 44.98 -17.67
C ALA A 249 5.52 44.62 -18.38
N GLN A 250 5.59 43.71 -19.36
CA GLN A 250 4.40 43.19 -20.02
C GLN A 250 3.65 42.28 -19.06
N LYS A 251 2.34 42.52 -18.98
CA LYS A 251 1.42 41.67 -18.25
C LYS A 251 1.09 40.45 -19.09
N VAL A 252 1.22 39.28 -18.49
CA VAL A 252 0.77 38.03 -19.09
C VAL A 252 -0.53 37.59 -18.45
N PHE A 253 -1.37 36.95 -19.27
CA PHE A 253 -2.68 36.48 -18.88
C PHE A 253 -2.83 35.02 -19.28
N GLY A 254 -3.57 34.25 -18.50
CA GLY A 254 -3.91 32.89 -18.87
C GLY A 254 -5.04 32.30 -18.07
N ALA A 255 -5.42 31.08 -18.42
CA ALA A 255 -6.48 30.32 -17.78
C ALA A 255 -5.90 29.36 -16.74
N VAL A 256 -6.65 29.12 -15.67
CA VAL A 256 -6.34 28.18 -14.60
C VAL A 256 -7.36 27.03 -14.64
N LEU A 257 -6.82 25.82 -14.72
CA LEU A 257 -7.55 24.56 -14.72
C LEU A 257 -7.44 23.91 -13.35
N GLY A 258 -8.53 23.30 -12.90
CA GLY A 258 -8.59 22.71 -11.58
C GLY A 258 -9.76 21.78 -11.37
N LYS A 259 -9.84 21.26 -10.14
CA LYS A 259 -10.93 20.42 -9.67
C LYS A 259 -11.73 21.18 -8.62
N VAL A 260 -13.04 20.95 -8.59
CA VAL A 260 -13.94 21.59 -7.63
C VAL A 260 -14.66 20.49 -6.84
N ASP A 261 -14.22 20.27 -5.61
CA ASP A 261 -14.75 19.24 -4.71
C ASP A 261 -15.48 19.91 -3.53
N GLU A 262 -16.81 19.83 -3.51
CA GLU A 262 -17.64 20.27 -2.37
C GLU A 262 -17.35 21.70 -1.83
N GLY A 263 -16.92 22.63 -2.69
CA GLY A 263 -16.56 24.02 -2.31
C GLY A 263 -15.08 24.21 -1.95
N HIS A 264 -14.26 23.17 -2.10
CA HIS A 264 -12.81 23.23 -2.15
C HIS A 264 -12.36 23.25 -3.62
N VAL A 265 -11.56 24.26 -3.96
CA VAL A 265 -11.08 24.46 -5.32
C VAL A 265 -9.58 24.15 -5.36
N GLU A 266 -9.21 23.15 -6.14
CA GLU A 266 -7.81 22.74 -6.38
C GLU A 266 -7.36 23.23 -7.75
N MET A 267 -6.47 24.22 -7.78
CA MET A 267 -5.86 24.75 -9.01
C MET A 267 -4.63 23.93 -9.36
N VAL A 268 -4.74 23.07 -10.39
CA VAL A 268 -3.74 22.05 -10.72
C VAL A 268 -2.83 22.49 -11.85
N ASN A 269 -3.42 23.03 -12.93
CA ASN A 269 -2.69 23.36 -14.15
C ASN A 269 -3.12 24.73 -14.70
N SER A 270 -2.36 25.30 -15.62
CA SER A 270 -2.64 26.60 -16.22
C SER A 270 -2.05 26.70 -17.62
N PHE A 271 -2.69 27.45 -18.51
CA PHE A 271 -2.20 27.70 -19.86
C PHE A 271 -2.33 29.18 -20.25
N GLU A 272 -1.53 29.63 -21.20
CA GLU A 272 -1.52 31.02 -21.68
C GLU A 272 -2.76 31.38 -22.49
N LEU A 273 -3.26 32.61 -22.33
CA LEU A 273 -4.35 33.16 -23.12
C LEU A 273 -3.84 34.26 -24.04
N ARG A 274 -4.38 34.30 -25.25
CA ARG A 274 -4.13 35.37 -26.21
C ARG A 274 -5.07 36.54 -25.92
N MET A 275 -4.47 37.65 -25.52
CA MET A 275 -5.18 38.91 -25.27
C MET A 275 -5.10 39.82 -26.49
N PHE A 276 -6.15 40.61 -26.70
CA PHE A 276 -6.16 41.69 -27.67
C PHE A 276 -6.73 42.95 -27.01
N SER A 277 -6.23 44.11 -27.43
CA SER A 277 -6.74 45.41 -26.99
C SER A 277 -7.80 45.88 -27.97
N LEU A 278 -9.02 46.09 -27.48
CA LEU A 278 -10.11 46.69 -28.24
C LEU A 278 -10.59 47.91 -27.43
N ASP A 279 -10.64 49.09 -28.06
CA ASP A 279 -11.11 50.34 -27.44
C ASP A 279 -10.38 50.74 -26.14
N GLY A 280 -9.09 50.40 -26.02
CA GLY A 280 -8.27 50.69 -24.83
C GLY A 280 -8.46 49.71 -23.68
N HIS A 281 -9.33 48.71 -23.82
CA HIS A 281 -9.53 47.64 -22.83
C HIS A 281 -8.97 46.30 -23.31
N THR A 282 -8.43 45.54 -22.37
CA THR A 282 -7.84 44.22 -22.65
C THR A 282 -8.94 43.14 -22.63
N ARG A 283 -9.11 42.41 -23.73
CA ARG A 283 -10.05 41.28 -23.86
C ARG A 283 -9.35 39.98 -24.23
N TYR A 284 -9.93 38.84 -23.85
CA TYR A 284 -9.42 37.51 -24.21
C TYR A 284 -10.15 36.97 -25.44
N ASN A 285 -9.47 36.16 -26.24
CA ASN A 285 -10.08 35.47 -27.37
C ASN A 285 -10.87 34.24 -26.90
N GLU A 286 -12.20 34.34 -26.92
CA GLU A 286 -13.14 33.28 -26.51
C GLU A 286 -13.01 32.01 -27.37
N GLU A 287 -12.78 32.15 -28.68
CA GLU A 287 -12.63 31.01 -29.60
C GLU A 287 -11.35 30.23 -29.29
N PHE A 288 -10.25 30.95 -29.04
CA PHE A 288 -8.99 30.34 -28.63
C PHE A 288 -9.12 29.63 -27.27
N LEU A 289 -9.79 30.25 -26.30
CA LEU A 289 -10.08 29.65 -25.00
C LEU A 289 -10.86 28.34 -25.19
N ARG A 290 -11.96 28.36 -25.95
CA ARG A 290 -12.81 27.19 -26.20
C ARG A 290 -12.04 26.06 -26.89
N GLN A 291 -11.22 26.38 -27.90
CA GLN A 291 -10.42 25.38 -28.61
C GLN A 291 -9.38 24.74 -27.67
N ARG A 292 -8.69 25.55 -26.86
CA ARG A 292 -7.70 25.04 -25.90
C ARG A 292 -8.35 24.19 -24.81
N LEU A 293 -9.49 24.61 -24.28
CA LEU A 293 -10.24 23.82 -23.31
C LEU A 293 -10.66 22.47 -23.88
N ALA A 294 -11.11 22.42 -25.13
CA ALA A 294 -11.48 21.15 -25.77
C ALA A 294 -10.29 20.18 -25.86
N GLN A 295 -9.08 20.68 -26.20
CA GLN A 295 -7.86 19.89 -26.22
C GLN A 295 -7.46 19.38 -24.83
N TYR A 296 -7.54 20.24 -23.82
CA TYR A 296 -7.23 19.85 -22.44
C TYR A 296 -8.24 18.84 -21.90
N ASN A 297 -9.52 18.97 -22.24
CA ASN A 297 -10.57 18.05 -21.83
C ASN A 297 -10.42 16.65 -22.47
N GLU A 298 -9.75 16.53 -23.62
CA GLU A 298 -9.43 15.24 -24.24
C GLU A 298 -8.35 14.48 -23.45
N VAL A 299 -7.33 15.19 -22.96
CA VAL A 299 -6.21 14.59 -22.21
C VAL A 299 -6.50 14.47 -20.71
N PHE A 300 -7.19 15.47 -20.14
CA PHE A 300 -7.51 15.57 -18.72
C PHE A 300 -9.00 15.88 -18.52
N PRO A 301 -9.90 14.88 -18.63
CA PRO A 301 -11.35 15.08 -18.48
C PRO A 301 -11.79 15.47 -17.06
N GLU A 302 -10.92 15.30 -16.07
CA GLU A 302 -11.19 15.63 -14.67
C GLU A 302 -10.93 17.09 -14.33
N LEU A 303 -10.28 17.85 -15.22
CA LEU A 303 -9.91 19.24 -14.99
C LEU A 303 -10.87 20.18 -15.72
N ASP A 304 -11.56 21.02 -14.94
CA ASP A 304 -12.45 22.05 -15.46
C ASP A 304 -11.78 23.43 -15.40
N LEU A 305 -12.33 24.39 -16.15
CA LEU A 305 -11.91 25.78 -16.07
C LEU A 305 -12.41 26.41 -14.77
N VAL A 306 -11.46 26.77 -13.89
CA VAL A 306 -11.74 27.29 -12.55
C VAL A 306 -11.56 28.81 -12.48
N GLY A 307 -10.64 29.35 -13.26
CA GLY A 307 -10.30 30.77 -13.19
C GLY A 307 -9.28 31.19 -14.22
N TRP A 308 -8.66 32.34 -13.96
CA TRP A 308 -7.63 32.93 -14.80
C TRP A 308 -6.54 33.53 -13.93
N TYR A 309 -5.37 33.78 -14.53
CA TYR A 309 -4.24 34.39 -13.86
C TYR A 309 -3.77 35.64 -14.58
N CYS A 310 -3.17 36.55 -13.82
CA CYS A 310 -2.47 37.72 -14.32
C CYS A 310 -1.15 37.96 -13.58
N THR A 311 -0.23 38.67 -14.26
CA THR A 311 0.97 39.20 -13.62
C THR A 311 0.89 40.71 -13.47
N GLY A 312 1.23 41.23 -12.30
CA GLY A 312 1.22 42.67 -12.04
C GLY A 312 1.62 43.01 -10.60
N GLU A 313 1.56 44.29 -10.28
CA GLU A 313 1.75 44.78 -8.91
C GLU A 313 0.59 44.39 -7.99
N ASP A 314 0.79 44.49 -6.68
CA ASP A 314 -0.16 44.04 -5.66
C ASP A 314 -1.53 44.76 -5.69
N GLY A 315 -1.64 45.92 -6.32
CA GLY A 315 -2.89 46.68 -6.43
C GLY A 315 -3.80 46.15 -7.53
N ILE A 316 -5.13 46.18 -7.32
CA ILE A 316 -6.12 45.75 -8.33
C ILE A 316 -6.31 46.87 -9.35
N GLU A 317 -6.18 46.54 -10.63
CA GLU A 317 -6.41 47.50 -11.72
C GLU A 317 -7.85 47.43 -12.26
N PRO A 318 -8.38 48.55 -12.79
CA PRO A 318 -9.74 48.59 -13.35
C PRO A 318 -9.91 47.63 -14.54
N ASP A 319 -8.86 47.42 -15.34
CA ASP A 319 -8.86 46.45 -16.44
C ASP A 319 -9.01 45.00 -15.95
N GLU A 320 -8.42 44.67 -14.79
CA GLU A 320 -8.54 43.34 -14.17
C GLU A 320 -9.97 43.09 -13.69
N LEU A 321 -10.64 44.14 -13.21
CA LEU A 321 -12.03 44.06 -12.79
C LEU A 321 -12.98 43.83 -13.97
N LEU A 322 -12.74 44.53 -15.10
CA LEU A 322 -13.50 44.29 -16.33
C LEU A 322 -13.29 42.86 -16.82
N LEU A 323 -12.05 42.37 -16.83
CA LEU A 323 -11.74 41.01 -17.26
C LEU A 323 -12.39 39.96 -16.34
N GLN A 324 -12.41 40.20 -15.03
CA GLN A 324 -13.14 39.35 -14.08
C GLN A 324 -14.63 39.28 -14.40
N SER A 325 -15.26 40.41 -14.75
CA SER A 325 -16.68 40.43 -15.13
C SER A 325 -16.95 39.65 -16.43
N LEU A 326 -16.02 39.67 -17.38
CA LEU A 326 -16.11 38.89 -18.62
C LEU A 326 -15.95 37.39 -18.36
N PHE A 327 -15.06 36.98 -17.44
CA PHE A 327 -14.94 35.58 -17.04
C PHE A 327 -16.15 35.10 -16.24
N ALA A 328 -16.83 35.98 -15.50
CA ALA A 328 -18.04 35.64 -14.76
C ALA A 328 -19.23 35.30 -15.68
N LEU A 329 -19.20 35.71 -16.95
CA LEU A 329 -20.17 35.27 -17.96
C LEU A 329 -19.90 33.83 -18.44
N ALA A 330 -18.64 33.39 -18.40
CA ALA A 330 -18.21 32.09 -18.91
C ALA A 330 -18.15 31.00 -17.82
N ILE A 331 -17.88 31.39 -16.57
CA ILE A 331 -17.65 30.49 -15.44
C ILE A 331 -18.46 30.98 -14.24
N ASP A 332 -19.11 30.07 -13.54
CA ASP A 332 -19.73 30.38 -12.25
C ASP A 332 -18.65 30.62 -11.19
N SER A 333 -18.56 31.86 -10.69
CA SER A 333 -17.58 32.29 -9.66
C SER A 333 -16.09 32.08 -10.03
N PRO A 334 -15.56 32.80 -11.03
CA PRO A 334 -14.17 32.65 -11.46
C PRO A 334 -13.17 33.12 -10.40
N LEU A 335 -12.08 32.37 -10.22
CA LEU A 335 -10.94 32.79 -9.42
C LEU A 335 -9.93 33.58 -10.25
N MET A 336 -9.36 34.64 -9.66
CA MET A 336 -8.26 35.42 -10.24
C MET A 336 -6.98 35.16 -9.44
N VAL A 337 -5.97 34.58 -10.08
CA VAL A 337 -4.65 34.34 -9.48
C VAL A 337 -3.69 35.44 -9.94
N LYS A 338 -3.20 36.25 -9.02
CA LYS A 338 -2.29 37.35 -9.31
C LYS A 338 -0.90 37.06 -8.77
N LEU A 339 0.09 37.03 -9.67
CA LEU A 339 1.50 36.85 -9.32
C LEU A 339 2.25 38.17 -9.50
N ASN A 340 3.01 38.57 -8.48
CA ASN A 340 3.90 39.73 -8.57
C ASN A 340 5.34 39.27 -8.85
N PRO A 341 5.87 39.50 -10.08
CA PRO A 341 7.20 39.05 -10.45
C PRO A 341 8.31 40.03 -10.08
N ILE A 342 7.98 41.26 -9.66
CA ILE A 342 8.95 42.36 -9.41
C ILE A 342 9.16 42.58 -7.90
N VAL A 343 8.90 41.57 -7.06
CA VAL A 343 9.13 41.70 -5.63
C VAL A 343 10.60 41.95 -5.35
N SER A 344 10.90 43.12 -4.77
CA SER A 344 12.25 43.54 -4.43
C SER A 344 12.87 42.52 -3.47
N ALA A 345 14.02 41.96 -3.86
CA ALA A 345 14.82 41.04 -3.03
C ALA A 345 15.23 41.61 -1.66
N GLN A 346 15.02 42.91 -1.43
CA GLN A 346 15.28 43.60 -0.16
C GLN A 346 14.21 43.33 0.90
N THR A 347 12.97 43.08 0.48
CA THR A 347 11.90 42.66 1.39
C THR A 347 11.99 41.15 1.50
N LYS A 348 12.71 40.64 2.52
CA LYS A 348 12.72 39.22 2.91
C LYS A 348 11.32 38.77 3.40
N SER A 349 10.29 38.93 2.59
CA SER A 349 8.99 38.36 2.89
C SER A 349 9.09 36.87 2.59
N SER A 350 9.03 36.02 3.62
CA SER A 350 9.02 34.55 3.53
C SER A 350 7.80 33.99 2.78
N ARG A 351 6.97 34.85 2.16
CA ARG A 351 5.73 34.49 1.50
C ARG A 351 5.91 34.55 -0.01
N ILE A 352 5.36 33.54 -0.68
CA ILE A 352 5.28 33.47 -2.13
C ILE A 352 4.40 34.65 -2.61
N PRO A 353 4.83 35.43 -3.60
CA PRO A 353 4.14 36.66 -4.03
C PRO A 353 2.95 36.34 -4.96
N VAL A 354 2.03 35.52 -4.45
CA VAL A 354 0.81 35.09 -5.15
C VAL A 354 -0.38 35.40 -4.27
N LYS A 355 -1.34 36.14 -4.82
CA LYS A 355 -2.62 36.46 -4.21
C LYS A 355 -3.74 35.88 -5.06
N VAL A 356 -4.78 35.35 -4.41
CA VAL A 356 -5.94 34.79 -5.08
C VAL A 356 -7.14 35.64 -4.72
N TYR A 357 -7.92 36.04 -5.71
CA TYR A 357 -9.11 36.86 -5.53
C TYR A 357 -10.32 36.12 -6.09
N TYR A 358 -11.48 36.39 -5.51
CA TYR A 358 -12.76 35.97 -6.07
C TYR A 358 -13.70 37.16 -6.16
N SER A 359 -14.63 37.10 -7.11
CA SER A 359 -15.65 38.13 -7.27
C SER A 359 -16.76 37.93 -6.25
N ARG A 360 -17.00 38.94 -5.41
CA ARG A 360 -18.17 38.98 -4.52
C ARG A 360 -19.24 39.86 -5.17
N GLU A 361 -20.41 39.27 -5.40
CA GLU A 361 -21.61 40.04 -5.75
C GLU A 361 -22.12 40.73 -4.48
N THR A 362 -22.02 42.06 -4.42
CA THR A 362 -22.61 42.87 -3.35
C THR A 362 -24.04 43.27 -3.74
N PRO A 363 -25.07 42.92 -2.96
CA PRO A 363 -26.46 43.11 -3.36
C PRO A 363 -26.98 44.56 -3.23
N LEU A 364 -26.16 45.55 -2.85
CA LEU A 364 -26.68 46.84 -2.36
C LEU A 364 -26.33 48.11 -3.15
N VAL A 365 -25.31 48.14 -4.02
CA VAL A 365 -24.97 49.36 -4.79
C VAL A 365 -24.39 48.99 -6.16
N SER A 366 -25.10 49.37 -7.23
CA SER A 366 -24.68 49.44 -8.64
C SER A 366 -23.62 48.43 -9.14
N THR A 367 -24.06 47.36 -9.82
CA THR A 367 -23.34 46.63 -10.90
C THR A 367 -21.80 46.61 -10.84
N GLY A 368 -21.22 46.36 -9.67
CA GLY A 368 -19.79 46.37 -9.44
C GLY A 368 -19.38 45.06 -8.79
N HIS A 369 -18.57 44.27 -9.49
CA HIS A 369 -17.89 43.15 -8.86
C HIS A 369 -16.84 43.72 -7.88
N GLU A 370 -16.85 43.28 -6.62
CA GLU A 370 -15.76 43.61 -5.70
C GLU A 370 -14.87 42.37 -5.56
N LEU A 371 -13.57 42.55 -5.82
CA LEU A 371 -12.59 41.47 -5.70
C LEU A 371 -12.12 41.35 -4.25
N THR A 372 -12.46 40.25 -3.61
CA THR A 372 -12.03 39.96 -2.22
C THR A 372 -10.86 38.97 -2.26
N GLU A 373 -9.81 39.24 -1.47
CA GLU A 373 -8.67 38.34 -1.31
C GLU A 373 -9.08 37.06 -0.57
N LEU A 374 -8.58 35.92 -1.03
CA LEU A 374 -8.88 34.60 -0.51
C LEU A 374 -7.60 33.92 -0.02
N ASP A 375 -7.66 33.37 1.19
CA ASP A 375 -6.60 32.54 1.74
C ASP A 375 -6.48 31.23 0.96
N TRP A 376 -5.25 30.91 0.53
CA TRP A 376 -4.94 29.72 -0.23
C TRP A 376 -3.85 28.88 0.45
N THR A 377 -3.89 27.57 0.22
CA THR A 377 -2.88 26.64 0.73
C THR A 377 -2.10 26.01 -0.42
N LEU A 378 -0.78 25.93 -0.30
CA LEU A 378 0.05 25.20 -1.27
C LEU A 378 -0.19 23.69 -1.08
N VAL A 379 -0.69 23.02 -2.11
CA VAL A 379 -0.86 21.57 -2.15
C VAL A 379 0.04 21.04 -3.24
N SER A 380 0.83 20.00 -2.94
CA SER A 380 1.70 19.37 -3.92
C SER A 380 1.48 17.87 -3.94
N GLU A 381 1.44 17.33 -5.14
CA GLU A 381 1.47 15.88 -5.33
C GLU A 381 2.86 15.33 -4.96
N GLN A 382 2.96 14.03 -4.63
CA GLN A 382 4.25 13.41 -4.31
C GLN A 382 5.26 13.54 -5.45
N SER A 383 4.82 13.31 -6.69
CA SER A 383 5.61 13.43 -7.91
C SER A 383 6.12 14.87 -8.10
N GLU A 384 5.21 15.84 -7.98
CA GLU A 384 5.48 17.27 -8.08
C GLU A 384 6.47 17.73 -7.00
N ARG A 385 6.28 17.30 -5.76
CA ARG A 385 7.16 17.61 -4.63
C ARG A 385 8.58 17.13 -4.88
N ILE A 386 8.76 15.91 -5.38
CA ILE A 386 10.08 15.35 -5.71
C ILE A 386 10.72 16.16 -6.86
N GLY A 387 9.95 16.51 -7.88
CA GLY A 387 10.41 17.32 -9.01
C GLY A 387 10.89 18.70 -8.57
N ILE A 388 10.10 19.42 -7.77
CA ILE A 388 10.44 20.76 -7.26
C ILE A 388 11.67 20.70 -6.36
N ASP A 389 11.71 19.74 -5.45
CA ASP A 389 12.83 19.54 -4.54
C ASP A 389 14.12 19.22 -5.32
N HIS A 390 14.02 18.51 -6.45
CA HIS A 390 15.15 18.33 -7.36
C HIS A 390 15.59 19.64 -8.03
N ILE A 391 14.66 20.43 -8.58
CA ILE A 391 14.95 21.72 -9.24
C ILE A 391 15.55 22.72 -8.24
N ALA A 392 14.98 22.82 -7.04
CA ALA A 392 15.47 23.69 -5.97
C ALA A 392 16.90 23.33 -5.58
N ARG A 393 17.23 22.04 -5.49
CA ARG A 393 18.60 21.59 -5.21
C ARG A 393 19.57 21.91 -6.34
N LEU A 394 19.18 21.68 -7.60
CA LEU A 394 20.02 22.02 -8.75
C LEU A 394 20.37 23.52 -8.78
N SER A 395 19.45 24.37 -8.32
CA SER A 395 19.69 25.81 -8.22
C SER A 395 20.62 26.23 -7.08
N GLN A 396 20.73 25.42 -6.01
CA GLN A 396 21.51 25.73 -4.81
C GLN A 396 22.87 25.05 -4.75
N ALA A 397 23.06 23.92 -5.45
CA ALA A 397 24.30 23.17 -5.46
C ALA A 397 24.78 22.94 -6.89
N GLY A 398 25.97 23.47 -7.22
CA GLY A 398 26.73 22.97 -8.36
C GLY A 398 27.04 21.50 -8.12
N ASP A 399 26.60 20.66 -9.06
CA ASP A 399 26.79 19.21 -9.19
C ASP A 399 27.57 18.50 -8.05
N ASP A 400 26.87 18.13 -6.98
CA ASP A 400 27.39 17.30 -5.90
C ASP A 400 26.92 15.85 -6.13
N GLY A 401 27.44 15.22 -7.19
CA GLY A 401 27.12 13.86 -7.64
C GLY A 401 27.44 12.74 -6.63
N ALA A 402 28.01 13.09 -5.47
CA ALA A 402 28.47 12.15 -4.44
C ALA A 402 27.48 11.96 -3.26
N VAL A 403 26.37 12.71 -3.19
CA VAL A 403 25.43 12.57 -2.06
C VAL A 403 24.52 11.36 -2.27
N SER A 404 24.54 10.42 -1.33
CA SER A 404 23.66 9.25 -1.33
C SER A 404 22.18 9.66 -1.31
N ILE A 405 21.30 8.79 -1.82
CA ILE A 405 19.85 9.06 -1.89
C ILE A 405 19.29 9.31 -0.48
N GLU A 406 19.78 8.56 0.51
CA GLU A 406 19.42 8.70 1.92
C GLU A 406 19.86 10.07 2.47
N GLY A 407 21.08 10.50 2.14
CA GLY A 407 21.58 11.82 2.51
C GLY A 407 20.73 12.95 1.93
N LYS A 408 20.21 12.80 0.71
CA LYS A 408 19.30 13.78 0.08
C LYS A 408 17.97 13.87 0.83
N GLN A 409 17.37 12.74 1.20
CA GLN A 409 16.10 12.72 1.94
C GLN A 409 16.25 13.29 3.36
N MET A 410 17.34 12.97 4.06
CA MET A 410 17.61 13.50 5.40
C MET A 410 17.85 15.01 5.39
N ARG A 411 18.51 15.55 4.35
CA ARG A 411 18.68 17.01 4.20
C ARG A 411 17.34 17.73 4.02
N ALA A 412 16.42 17.18 3.24
CA ALA A 412 15.08 17.75 3.07
C ALA A 412 14.31 17.80 4.40
N ALA A 413 14.33 16.71 5.17
CA ALA A 413 13.75 16.67 6.50
C ALA A 413 14.44 17.66 7.47
N GLY A 414 15.77 17.73 7.43
CA GLY A 414 16.56 18.67 8.24
C GLY A 414 16.25 20.13 7.93
N SER A 415 16.09 20.48 6.65
CA SER A 415 15.68 21.82 6.22
C SER A 415 14.28 22.17 6.73
N ALA A 416 13.31 21.24 6.63
CA ALA A 416 11.97 21.44 7.16
C ALA A 416 11.95 21.63 8.69
N VAL A 417 12.78 20.88 9.42
CA VAL A 417 12.95 21.05 10.88
C VAL A 417 13.59 22.40 11.20
N SER A 418 14.60 22.84 10.44
CA SER A 418 15.21 24.17 10.59
C SER A 418 14.18 25.28 10.37
N MET A 419 13.37 25.19 9.31
CA MET A 419 12.30 26.16 9.05
C MET A 419 11.25 26.20 10.17
N LEU A 420 10.92 25.06 10.75
CA LEU A 420 10.01 25.00 11.90
C LEU A 420 10.66 25.63 13.14
N LEU A 421 11.94 25.36 13.38
CA LEU A 421 12.69 25.95 14.49
C LEU A 421 12.78 27.47 14.36
N ASP A 422 13.05 28.00 13.16
CA ASP A 422 13.07 29.44 12.89
C ASP A 422 11.71 30.08 13.20
N LYS A 423 10.60 29.44 12.78
CA LYS A 423 9.24 29.91 13.08
C LYS A 423 8.93 29.88 14.59
N ILE A 424 9.31 28.82 15.29
CA ILE A 424 9.16 28.72 16.74
C ILE A 424 10.03 29.79 17.43
N GLY A 425 11.24 30.03 16.93
CA GLY A 425 12.14 31.10 17.37
C GLY A 425 11.46 32.46 17.34
N VAL A 426 10.84 32.82 16.22
CA VAL A 426 10.08 34.09 16.07
C VAL A 426 8.94 34.19 17.10
N ILE A 427 8.21 33.11 17.36
CA ILE A 427 7.13 33.10 18.36
C ILE A 427 7.71 33.30 19.77
N CYS A 428 8.80 32.60 20.10
CA CYS A 428 9.47 32.73 21.39
C CYS A 428 10.05 34.14 21.59
N GLU A 429 10.65 34.73 20.57
CA GLU A 429 11.15 36.11 20.60
C GLU A 429 10.01 37.11 20.81
N TYR A 430 8.87 36.93 20.14
CA TYR A 430 7.70 37.76 20.35
C TYR A 430 7.17 37.66 21.78
N LEU A 431 7.00 36.44 22.32
CA LEU A 431 6.51 36.24 23.69
C LEU A 431 7.44 36.82 24.75
N LYS A 432 8.77 36.68 24.58
CA LYS A 432 9.76 37.32 25.45
C LYS A 432 9.69 38.84 25.34
N GLY A 433 9.57 39.38 24.13
CA GLY A 433 9.44 40.83 23.92
C GLY A 433 8.17 41.42 24.51
N VAL A 434 7.06 40.67 24.56
CA VAL A 434 5.84 41.08 25.29
C VAL A 434 6.06 41.02 26.80
N GLN A 435 6.74 40.00 27.32
CA GLN A 435 7.08 39.89 28.75
C GLN A 435 7.99 41.03 29.23
N GLU A 436 8.94 41.44 28.39
CA GLU A 436 9.86 42.56 28.65
C GLU A 436 9.20 43.95 28.42
N GLY A 437 7.97 44.00 27.90
CA GLY A 437 7.25 45.25 27.63
C GLY A 437 7.68 45.99 26.36
N LYS A 438 8.45 45.34 25.47
CA LYS A 438 8.93 45.93 24.20
C LYS A 438 7.83 46.02 23.13
N TYR A 439 6.85 45.11 23.17
CA TYR A 439 5.72 45.07 22.24
C TYR A 439 4.39 45.12 23.02
N PRO A 440 3.34 45.76 22.49
CA PRO A 440 2.03 45.72 23.12
C PRO A 440 1.49 44.28 23.14
N PRO A 441 0.91 43.82 24.27
CA PRO A 441 0.35 42.49 24.37
C PRO A 441 -0.85 42.35 23.44
N ASN A 442 -0.82 41.35 22.56
CA ASN A 442 -1.97 40.94 21.75
C ASN A 442 -2.49 39.60 22.27
N ASP A 443 -3.65 39.63 22.92
CA ASP A 443 -4.26 38.46 23.56
C ASP A 443 -4.63 37.36 22.57
N GLU A 444 -4.93 37.69 21.30
CA GLU A 444 -5.25 36.70 20.27
C GLU A 444 -4.03 35.83 19.95
N ILE A 445 -2.87 36.44 19.73
CA ILE A 445 -1.62 35.75 19.39
C ILE A 445 -1.17 34.88 20.57
N ILE A 446 -1.25 35.42 21.80
CA ILE A 446 -0.89 34.69 23.02
C ILE A 446 -1.82 33.47 23.20
N ARG A 447 -3.11 33.63 22.94
CA ARG A 447 -4.09 32.55 23.00
C ARG A 447 -3.81 31.46 21.96
N GLU A 448 -3.50 31.83 20.72
CA GLU A 448 -3.13 30.87 19.68
C GLU A 448 -1.82 30.15 20.00
N ALA A 449 -0.81 30.85 20.51
CA ALA A 449 0.44 30.23 20.95
C ALA A 449 0.19 29.18 22.06
N ASN A 450 -0.63 29.52 23.06
CA ASN A 450 -1.00 28.59 24.12
C ASN A 450 -1.78 27.38 23.58
N LYS A 451 -2.70 27.57 22.62
CA LYS A 451 -3.39 26.47 21.94
C LYS A 451 -2.42 25.53 21.23
N ILE A 452 -1.35 26.04 20.62
CA ILE A 452 -0.32 25.20 19.99
C ILE A 452 0.38 24.35 21.05
N CYS A 453 0.78 24.93 22.19
CA CYS A 453 1.41 24.19 23.28
C CYS A 453 0.49 23.11 23.87
N GLN A 454 -0.80 23.39 24.03
CA GLN A 454 -1.77 22.44 24.57
C GLN A 454 -2.09 21.27 23.63
N ARG A 455 -1.84 21.43 22.32
CA ARG A 455 -2.02 20.36 21.33
C ARG A 455 -0.87 19.36 21.31
N LEU A 456 0.20 19.60 22.07
CA LEU A 456 1.32 18.67 22.21
C LEU A 456 1.06 17.73 23.39
N PRO A 457 1.13 16.40 23.22
CA PRO A 457 1.46 15.64 22.00
C PRO A 457 0.26 15.49 21.04
N LEU A 458 0.50 15.59 19.73
CA LEU A 458 -0.53 15.57 18.67
C LEU A 458 -1.29 14.24 18.55
N LEU A 459 -0.73 13.14 19.06
CA LEU A 459 -1.25 11.79 18.94
C LEU A 459 -1.29 11.12 20.33
N LYS A 460 -2.35 10.37 20.60
CA LYS A 460 -2.47 9.58 21.83
C LYS A 460 -1.48 8.41 21.78
N PRO A 461 -0.64 8.18 22.81
CA PRO A 461 0.43 7.18 22.75
C PRO A 461 -0.06 5.75 22.49
N ALA A 462 -1.18 5.33 23.09
CA ALA A 462 -1.54 3.91 23.13
C ALA A 462 -1.92 3.30 21.77
N GLU A 463 -2.68 4.01 20.93
CA GLU A 463 -3.11 3.52 19.61
C GLU A 463 -2.05 3.80 18.53
N PHE A 464 -1.32 4.92 18.66
CA PHE A 464 -0.24 5.25 17.74
C PHE A 464 0.96 4.31 17.89
N ASP A 465 1.35 3.98 19.13
CA ASP A 465 2.54 3.16 19.38
C ASP A 465 2.39 1.74 18.81
N ASP A 466 1.20 1.14 18.87
CA ASP A 466 0.98 -0.21 18.35
C ASP A 466 0.98 -0.25 16.82
N GLY A 467 0.28 0.71 16.19
CA GLY A 467 0.30 0.88 14.74
C GLY A 467 1.71 1.21 14.20
N PHE A 468 2.43 2.10 14.87
CA PHE A 468 3.79 2.49 14.50
C PHE A 468 4.78 1.33 14.67
N LYS A 469 4.72 0.59 15.79
CA LYS A 469 5.55 -0.60 16.00
C LYS A 469 5.26 -1.69 14.96
N THR A 470 4.01 -1.86 14.57
CA THR A 470 3.63 -2.82 13.53
C THR A 470 4.23 -2.42 12.19
N GLN A 471 4.05 -1.16 11.76
CA GLN A 471 4.67 -0.63 10.54
C GLN A 471 6.20 -0.73 10.57
N GLU A 472 6.83 -0.45 11.71
CA GLU A 472 8.28 -0.58 11.88
C GLU A 472 8.74 -2.04 11.73
N ARG A 473 8.02 -3.00 12.32
CA ARG A 473 8.32 -4.42 12.20
C ARG A 473 8.20 -4.89 10.75
N ASP A 474 7.15 -4.46 10.05
CA ASP A 474 6.94 -4.80 8.65
C ASP A 474 8.03 -4.21 7.74
N ALA A 475 8.38 -2.94 7.94
CA ALA A 475 9.46 -2.28 7.20
C ALA A 475 10.82 -2.96 7.46
N ARG A 476 11.15 -3.28 8.72
CA ARG A 476 12.38 -3.99 9.08
C ARG A 476 12.42 -5.39 8.47
N ALA A 477 11.30 -6.12 8.49
CA ALA A 477 11.22 -7.44 7.88
C ALA A 477 11.44 -7.37 6.36
N ALA A 478 10.80 -6.42 5.67
CA ALA A 478 11.01 -6.19 4.24
C ALA A 478 12.47 -5.83 3.91
N MET A 479 13.08 -4.93 4.69
CA MET A 479 14.49 -4.56 4.53
C MET A 479 15.42 -5.76 4.75
N LEU A 480 15.16 -6.59 5.76
CA LEU A 480 15.96 -7.79 6.03
C LEU A 480 15.88 -8.77 4.85
N LEU A 481 14.69 -9.02 4.31
CA LEU A 481 14.51 -9.89 3.15
C LEU A 481 15.24 -9.36 1.91
N ALA A 482 15.18 -8.05 1.66
CA ALA A 482 15.93 -7.42 0.57
C ALA A 482 17.44 -7.61 0.75
N LYS A 483 17.97 -7.41 1.97
CA LYS A 483 19.39 -7.62 2.28
C LYS A 483 19.81 -9.09 2.20
N MET A 484 18.97 -10.02 2.62
CA MET A 484 19.23 -11.45 2.42
C MET A 484 19.31 -11.80 0.93
N THR A 485 18.44 -11.21 0.10
CA THR A 485 18.46 -11.40 -1.36
C THR A 485 19.75 -10.85 -1.98
N GLU A 486 20.20 -9.67 -1.55
CA GLU A 486 21.48 -9.07 -1.96
C GLU A 486 22.67 -9.97 -1.57
N VAL A 487 22.68 -10.51 -0.35
CA VAL A 487 23.70 -11.46 0.14
C VAL A 487 23.68 -12.76 -0.69
N CYS A 488 22.51 -13.29 -1.01
CA CYS A 488 22.41 -14.47 -1.89
C CYS A 488 22.93 -14.17 -3.31
N GLY A 489 22.64 -12.98 -3.85
CA GLY A 489 23.16 -12.56 -5.15
C GLY A 489 24.69 -12.42 -5.18
N THR A 490 25.26 -11.80 -4.15
CA THR A 490 26.73 -11.68 -4.01
C THR A 490 27.39 -13.04 -3.78
N LEU A 491 26.78 -13.93 -2.98
CA LEU A 491 27.25 -15.29 -2.78
C LEU A 491 27.21 -16.12 -4.07
N SER A 492 26.15 -15.98 -4.88
CA SER A 492 26.05 -16.63 -6.19
C SER A 492 27.16 -16.14 -7.14
N SER A 493 27.42 -14.83 -7.17
CA SER A 493 28.53 -14.26 -7.95
C SER A 493 29.89 -14.77 -7.47
N LEU A 494 30.09 -14.86 -6.14
CA LEU A 494 31.29 -15.43 -5.55
C LEU A 494 31.46 -16.89 -5.97
N GLN A 495 30.40 -17.71 -5.86
CA GLN A 495 30.40 -19.11 -6.25
C GLN A 495 30.75 -19.30 -7.72
N ALA A 496 30.19 -18.47 -8.62
CA ALA A 496 30.52 -18.49 -10.04
C ALA A 496 32.02 -18.20 -10.26
N LYS A 497 32.57 -17.19 -9.60
CA LYS A 497 34.00 -16.83 -9.69
C LYS A 497 34.90 -17.94 -9.11
N THR A 498 34.54 -18.53 -7.97
CA THR A 498 35.32 -19.62 -7.35
C THR A 498 35.29 -20.88 -8.20
N ASN A 499 34.16 -21.19 -8.86
CA ASN A 499 34.08 -22.32 -9.78
C ASN A 499 35.02 -22.12 -10.97
N ILE A 500 35.05 -20.92 -11.57
CA ILE A 500 35.99 -20.59 -12.64
C ILE A 500 37.45 -20.71 -12.17
N LEU A 501 37.78 -20.23 -10.96
CA LEU A 501 39.12 -20.39 -10.41
C LEU A 501 39.47 -21.87 -10.17
N SER A 502 38.54 -22.66 -9.62
CA SER A 502 38.75 -24.08 -9.35
C SER A 502 39.02 -24.87 -10.63
N THR A 503 38.32 -24.57 -11.73
CA THR A 503 38.58 -25.20 -13.02
C THR A 503 39.97 -24.81 -13.51
N ILE A 504 40.33 -23.52 -13.49
CA ILE A 504 41.69 -23.05 -13.88
C ILE A 504 42.79 -23.76 -13.06
N THR A 505 42.56 -23.99 -11.77
CA THR A 505 43.53 -24.69 -10.90
C THR A 505 43.63 -26.17 -11.25
N ALA A 506 42.52 -26.82 -11.58
CA ALA A 506 42.51 -28.19 -12.09
C ALA A 506 43.29 -28.32 -13.42
N TRP A 507 43.10 -27.38 -14.36
CA TRP A 507 43.88 -27.33 -15.60
C TRP A 507 45.39 -27.16 -15.36
N ARG A 508 45.79 -26.34 -14.37
CA ARG A 508 47.21 -26.18 -14.01
C ARG A 508 47.83 -27.46 -13.42
N SER A 509 47.07 -28.21 -12.61
CA SER A 509 47.53 -29.48 -12.03
C SER A 509 47.72 -30.60 -13.06
N ILE A 510 46.90 -30.62 -14.12
CA ILE A 510 47.04 -31.57 -15.24
C ILE A 510 48.27 -31.22 -16.09
N ALA A 511 48.59 -29.93 -16.25
CA ALA A 511 49.76 -29.48 -17.01
C ALA A 511 51.12 -29.73 -16.30
N THR A 512 51.14 -30.16 -15.03
CA THR A 512 52.38 -30.37 -14.26
C THR A 512 52.84 -31.83 -14.14
N ILE A 513 52.28 -32.77 -14.91
CA ILE A 513 52.80 -34.14 -14.97
C ILE A 513 53.96 -34.20 -15.98
N PRO A 514 55.22 -34.49 -15.57
CA PRO A 514 56.32 -34.63 -16.51
C PRO A 514 56.16 -35.91 -17.34
N GLN A 515 56.30 -35.79 -18.67
CA GLN A 515 56.41 -36.94 -19.56
C GLN A 515 57.58 -37.86 -19.15
N GLN A 516 57.28 -39.04 -18.61
CA GLN A 516 58.23 -40.14 -18.56
C GLN A 516 58.10 -40.99 -19.83
N GLN A 517 59.22 -41.10 -20.56
CA GLN A 517 59.37 -41.91 -21.77
C GLN A 517 59.09 -43.41 -21.50
N PRO A 518 58.45 -44.15 -22.43
CA PRO A 518 58.22 -45.57 -22.25
C PRO A 518 59.49 -46.39 -22.52
N LYS A 519 60.05 -47.04 -21.49
CA LYS A 519 61.04 -48.12 -21.62
C LYS A 519 60.34 -49.47 -21.87
N LYS A 520 60.98 -50.27 -22.72
CA LYS A 520 60.56 -51.55 -23.33
C LYS A 520 60.51 -52.76 -22.36
N LYS A 521 59.61 -53.70 -22.71
CA LYS A 521 59.50 -55.17 -22.41
C LYS A 521 58.96 -55.53 -21.01
N SER A 522 58.10 -56.55 -20.83
CA SER A 522 58.01 -57.85 -21.53
C SER A 522 56.61 -58.49 -21.49
N SER A 523 56.41 -59.48 -22.39
CA SER A 523 55.20 -60.24 -22.72
C SER A 523 54.52 -60.99 -21.57
N GLN A 524 53.19 -61.05 -21.60
CA GLN A 524 52.48 -62.34 -21.56
C GLN A 524 51.15 -62.26 -22.33
N ARG A 525 50.94 -63.29 -23.16
CA ARG A 525 49.90 -63.45 -24.18
C ARG A 525 48.95 -64.54 -23.70
N VAL A 526 47.66 -64.26 -23.56
CA VAL A 526 46.60 -65.29 -23.54
C VAL A 526 45.37 -64.78 -24.30
N THR A 527 45.30 -65.24 -25.56
CA THR A 527 44.15 -65.66 -26.40
C THR A 527 42.79 -64.91 -26.37
N ALA A 528 42.55 -64.20 -27.49
CA ALA A 528 41.39 -64.23 -28.40
C ALA A 528 39.99 -64.64 -27.88
N ALA A 529 38.98 -63.78 -28.10
CA ALA A 529 38.04 -63.91 -29.23
C ALA A 529 36.95 -62.80 -29.23
N THR A 530 36.59 -62.36 -30.45
CA THR A 530 35.27 -61.81 -30.86
C THR A 530 34.94 -60.32 -30.65
N THR A 531 35.24 -59.51 -31.66
CA THR A 531 34.35 -58.45 -32.18
C THR A 531 33.37 -59.06 -33.20
N PRO A 532 32.26 -58.42 -33.68
CA PRO A 532 32.03 -56.96 -33.76
C PRO A 532 30.59 -56.48 -33.43
N ASN A 533 30.42 -55.16 -33.27
CA ASN A 533 29.51 -54.36 -34.11
C ASN A 533 29.45 -52.90 -33.62
N ALA A 534 29.89 -51.98 -34.48
CA ALA A 534 29.33 -50.64 -34.57
C ALA A 534 28.07 -50.71 -35.47
N PRO A 535 27.16 -49.72 -35.52
CA PRO A 535 27.50 -48.54 -36.31
C PRO A 535 26.83 -47.20 -35.90
N VAL A 536 27.28 -46.17 -36.62
CA VAL A 536 26.62 -44.91 -37.03
C VAL A 536 26.74 -43.66 -36.14
N SER A 537 27.71 -42.87 -36.60
CA SER A 537 27.92 -41.43 -36.58
C SER A 537 26.70 -40.55 -36.89
N ALA A 538 26.65 -39.38 -36.22
CA ALA A 538 26.19 -38.13 -36.82
C ALA A 538 27.06 -36.96 -36.30
N GLU A 539 28.00 -36.57 -37.16
CA GLU A 539 28.58 -35.23 -37.33
C GLU A 539 27.48 -34.14 -37.40
N SER A 540 27.69 -32.83 -37.22
CA SER A 540 28.89 -32.01 -37.07
C SER A 540 28.52 -30.58 -36.66
N ALA A 541 29.49 -29.92 -36.02
CA ALA A 541 29.95 -28.55 -36.22
C ALA A 541 29.03 -27.33 -36.02
N ALA A 542 29.41 -26.56 -34.99
CA ALA A 542 29.35 -25.11 -34.94
C ALA A 542 30.09 -24.44 -36.10
N ASN A 543 29.74 -23.19 -36.41
CA ASN A 543 30.75 -22.20 -36.80
C ASN A 543 30.40 -20.78 -36.33
N ASN A 544 31.47 -20.13 -35.88
CA ASN A 544 31.59 -18.79 -35.31
C ASN A 544 31.67 -17.70 -36.39
N THR A 545 31.79 -16.46 -35.89
CA THR A 545 32.44 -15.26 -36.49
C THR A 545 31.55 -14.41 -37.41
N SER A 546 31.64 -13.07 -37.44
CA SER A 546 32.19 -12.02 -36.58
C SER A 546 31.81 -10.67 -37.24
N SER A 547 31.90 -9.60 -36.46
CA SER A 547 32.25 -8.22 -36.85
C SER A 547 31.32 -7.33 -37.68
N HIS A 548 30.96 -6.22 -37.02
CA HIS A 548 30.94 -4.81 -37.46
C HIS A 548 29.75 -4.19 -38.25
N SER A 549 29.22 -3.13 -37.63
CA SER A 549 28.41 -1.97 -38.12
C SER A 549 29.08 -1.19 -39.27
N PRO A 550 28.55 -0.05 -39.80
CA PRO A 550 27.30 0.71 -39.52
C PRO A 550 26.55 1.16 -40.81
N ASP A 551 25.64 2.14 -40.66
CA ASP A 551 25.03 3.08 -41.63
C ASP A 551 23.53 2.88 -41.92
N VAL A 552 22.69 3.79 -41.40
CA VAL A 552 22.17 5.04 -42.03
C VAL A 552 21.19 4.72 -43.17
N ASP A 553 19.90 4.75 -42.84
CA ASP A 553 18.92 5.74 -43.32
C ASP A 553 17.67 5.73 -42.40
#